data_AF-W6YW64-F1
#
_entry.id   AF-W6YW64-F1
#
_cell.length_a   1.000
_cell.length_b   1.000
_cell.length_c   1.000
_cell.angle_alpha   90.00
_cell.angle_beta   90.00
_cell.angle_gamma   90.00
#
_symmetry.space_group_name_H-M   'P 1'
#
loop_
_entity.id
_entity.type
_entity.pdbx_description
1 polymer ?
#
loop_
_entity_poly.entity_id
_entity_poly.type
_entity_poly.pdbx_seq_one_letter_code
_entity_poly.pdbx_strand_id
1 'polypeptide(L)'
;MHFTLLINALAASVLASPLATTPITQTGKIDTWKSAPGTVSYCEVGDGQKNLVKFGRDNPVETVIHNACVAMMPECAFRDQLSDDISCTATVDFQLESDKTYGPPNVVALRSNVLVSPPYREDRHTFWTVQDCYGYFHQLLEKTNPEGCCTSDGLLLGQLHVGEGSPLAGAKFYITDRVFNYEN
;
A
#
# COMPACT_ATOMS: atom_id res chain seq x y z
N MET A 1 -40.72 -57.40 -34.80
CA MET A 1 -39.65 -57.33 -33.77
C MET A 1 -38.57 -56.43 -34.34
N HIS A 2 -38.65 -55.09 -34.25
CA HIS A 2 -38.36 -54.24 -33.08
C HIS A 2 -37.05 -54.63 -32.37
N PHE A 3 -35.96 -53.91 -32.65
CA PHE A 3 -35.14 -53.26 -31.61
C PHE A 3 -34.23 -52.19 -32.25
N THR A 4 -34.62 -50.94 -32.00
CA THR A 4 -33.85 -49.70 -32.19
C THR A 4 -32.77 -49.63 -31.11
N LEU A 5 -31.56 -49.16 -31.39
CA LEU A 5 -30.69 -48.51 -30.40
C LEU A 5 -29.71 -47.54 -31.10
N LEU A 6 -30.05 -46.25 -31.00
CA LEU A 6 -29.17 -45.08 -31.14
C LEU A 6 -28.30 -44.96 -29.90
N ILE A 7 -26.98 -44.73 -30.03
CA ILE A 7 -26.21 -44.05 -28.97
C ILE A 7 -25.21 -43.07 -29.61
N ASN A 8 -25.52 -41.79 -29.44
CA ASN A 8 -24.63 -40.64 -29.59
C ASN A 8 -23.43 -40.77 -28.65
N ALA A 9 -22.21 -40.59 -29.17
CA ALA A 9 -21.06 -40.25 -28.35
C ALA A 9 -20.65 -38.81 -28.68
N LEU A 10 -21.21 -37.86 -27.93
CA LEU A 10 -20.70 -36.49 -27.88
C LEU A 10 -19.33 -36.54 -27.20
N ALA A 11 -18.26 -36.24 -27.94
CA ALA A 11 -16.94 -36.00 -27.37
C ALA A 11 -16.95 -34.61 -26.72
N ALA A 12 -17.25 -34.55 -25.42
CA ALA A 12 -16.99 -33.36 -24.61
C ALA A 12 -15.47 -33.25 -24.39
N SER A 13 -14.80 -32.45 -25.21
CA SER A 13 -13.44 -32.00 -24.93
C SER A 13 -13.46 -31.08 -23.71
N VAL A 14 -13.23 -31.67 -22.54
CA VAL A 14 -12.98 -30.93 -21.30
C VAL A 14 -11.67 -30.20 -21.48
N LEU A 15 -11.75 -28.90 -21.78
CA LEU A 15 -10.63 -27.98 -21.57
C LEU A 15 -10.43 -27.86 -20.06
N ALA A 16 -9.74 -28.83 -19.48
CA ALA A 16 -9.07 -28.64 -18.20
C ALA A 16 -7.93 -27.67 -18.48
N SER A 17 -8.25 -26.37 -18.52
CA SER A 17 -7.24 -25.33 -18.40
C SER A 17 -6.46 -25.65 -17.13
N PRO A 18 -5.13 -25.84 -17.17
CA PRO A 18 -4.38 -25.86 -15.95
C PRO A 18 -4.67 -24.52 -15.29
N LEU A 19 -5.30 -24.54 -14.11
CA LEU A 19 -5.14 -23.43 -13.19
C LEU A 19 -3.63 -23.37 -12.99
N ALA A 20 -2.99 -22.48 -13.74
CA ALA A 20 -1.67 -22.02 -13.40
C ALA A 20 -1.82 -21.55 -11.96
N THR A 21 -1.25 -22.31 -11.03
CA THR A 21 -1.00 -21.84 -9.69
C THR A 21 -0.06 -20.67 -9.88
N THR A 22 -0.63 -19.47 -10.06
CA THR A 22 0.11 -18.23 -10.01
C THR A 22 0.84 -18.29 -8.69
N PRO A 23 2.19 -18.23 -8.67
CA PRO A 23 2.90 -18.11 -7.41
C PRO A 23 2.25 -16.95 -6.66
N ILE A 24 1.93 -17.17 -5.38
CA ILE A 24 1.40 -16.15 -4.49
C ILE A 24 2.53 -15.14 -4.30
N THR A 25 2.70 -14.24 -5.27
CA THR A 25 3.48 -13.03 -5.09
C THR A 25 2.75 -12.25 -4.01
N GLN A 26 3.41 -11.97 -2.87
CA GLN A 26 2.82 -11.09 -1.85
C GLN A 26 2.23 -9.86 -2.54
N THR A 27 0.94 -9.64 -2.37
CA THR A 27 0.21 -8.55 -3.02
C THR A 27 0.91 -7.23 -2.73
N GLY A 28 1.44 -6.56 -3.76
CA GLY A 28 2.06 -5.24 -3.64
C GLY A 28 3.58 -5.17 -3.79
N LYS A 29 4.32 -6.28 -3.67
CA LYS A 29 5.79 -6.26 -3.83
C LYS A 29 6.17 -6.44 -5.30
N ILE A 30 6.47 -5.35 -6.00
CA ILE A 30 6.96 -5.38 -7.38
C ILE A 30 8.23 -4.55 -7.51
N ASP A 31 9.33 -5.21 -7.89
CA ASP A 31 10.66 -4.59 -8.06
C ASP A 31 10.71 -3.53 -9.17
N THR A 32 9.67 -3.44 -10.00
CA THR A 32 9.56 -2.50 -11.13
C THR A 32 8.79 -1.22 -10.81
N TRP A 33 8.21 -1.09 -9.61
CA TRP A 33 7.50 0.13 -9.25
C TRP A 33 8.45 1.33 -9.21
N LYS A 34 7.97 2.48 -9.66
CA LYS A 34 8.71 3.74 -9.66
C LYS A 34 7.79 4.87 -9.22
N SER A 35 8.34 5.77 -8.41
CA SER A 35 7.66 6.98 -7.99
C SER A 35 7.34 7.89 -9.17
N ALA A 36 6.22 8.62 -9.09
CA ALA A 36 5.88 9.68 -10.02
C ALA A 36 7.02 10.71 -10.20
N PRO A 37 7.29 11.20 -11.41
CA PRO A 37 8.29 12.25 -11.65
C PRO A 37 8.06 13.49 -10.78
N GLY A 38 9.14 14.00 -10.17
CA GLY A 38 9.06 15.17 -9.28
C GLY A 38 8.61 14.85 -7.86
N THR A 39 8.48 13.57 -7.49
CA THR A 39 8.29 13.15 -6.10
C THR A 39 9.51 13.55 -5.27
N VAL A 40 9.28 14.17 -4.11
CA VAL A 40 10.34 14.70 -3.23
C VAL A 40 9.99 14.52 -1.76
N SER A 41 11.00 14.26 -0.93
CA SER A 41 10.85 14.14 0.52
C SER A 41 11.41 15.36 1.26
N TYR A 42 10.72 15.73 2.34
CA TYR A 42 11.08 16.80 3.26
C TYR A 42 11.14 16.20 4.68
N CYS A 43 12.35 16.10 5.22
CA CYS A 43 12.59 15.48 6.52
C CYS A 43 12.89 16.57 7.56
N GLU A 44 12.36 16.41 8.77
CA GLU A 44 12.53 17.34 9.86
C GLU A 44 13.92 17.20 10.48
N VAL A 45 14.85 18.04 10.02
CA VAL A 45 16.19 18.15 10.61
C VAL A 45 16.10 19.06 11.84
N GLY A 46 16.18 18.46 13.04
CA GLY A 46 16.15 19.18 14.31
C GLY A 46 17.26 18.73 15.26
N ASP A 47 17.41 19.45 16.37
CA ASP A 47 18.47 19.21 17.36
C ASP A 47 18.26 17.88 18.13
N GLY A 48 18.85 16.81 17.61
CA GLY A 48 19.04 15.52 18.31
C GLY A 48 17.96 14.46 18.11
N GLN A 49 18.00 13.41 18.94
CA GLN A 49 17.16 12.19 18.87
C GLN A 49 15.63 12.43 18.93
N LYS A 50 15.18 13.67 19.09
CA LYS A 50 13.76 14.03 19.27
C LYS A 50 12.90 13.92 18.01
N ASN A 51 13.52 13.81 16.83
CA ASN A 51 12.81 13.58 15.57
C ASN A 51 13.08 12.17 15.03
N LEU A 52 13.77 11.33 15.80
CA LEU A 52 14.23 10.02 15.38
C LEU A 52 13.24 8.93 15.81
N VAL A 53 12.67 8.26 14.82
CA VAL A 53 11.77 7.13 14.97
C VAL A 53 12.59 5.85 14.78
N LYS A 54 12.44 4.93 15.72
CA LYS A 54 12.98 3.57 15.62
C LYS A 54 11.85 2.58 15.83
N PHE A 55 11.57 1.78 14.83
CA PHE A 55 10.67 0.66 15.03
C PHE A 55 11.37 -0.44 15.85
N GLY A 56 10.63 -1.04 16.78
CA GLY A 56 11.17 -2.13 17.59
C GLY A 56 11.63 -3.30 16.73
N ARG A 57 12.51 -4.15 17.28
CA ARG A 57 13.04 -5.33 16.56
C ARG A 57 11.93 -6.25 16.01
N ASP A 58 10.79 -6.30 16.70
CA ASP A 58 9.64 -7.13 16.33
C ASP A 58 8.76 -6.50 15.24
N ASN A 59 9.02 -5.25 14.86
CA ASN A 59 8.30 -4.51 13.82
C ASN A 59 9.31 -3.90 12.83
N PRO A 60 9.93 -4.71 11.95
CA PRO A 60 10.80 -4.17 10.91
C PRO A 60 10.01 -3.22 10.00
N VAL A 61 10.72 -2.29 9.33
CA VAL A 61 10.11 -1.27 8.45
C VAL A 61 9.14 -1.89 7.45
N GLU A 62 9.52 -3.01 6.81
CA GLU A 62 8.66 -3.75 5.88
C GLU A 62 7.33 -4.19 6.52
N THR A 63 7.32 -4.66 7.76
CA THR A 63 6.09 -5.02 8.48
C THR A 63 5.25 -3.79 8.80
N VAL A 64 5.89 -2.67 9.14
CA VAL A 64 5.18 -1.40 9.34
C VAL A 64 4.51 -0.95 8.05
N ILE A 65 5.21 -1.01 6.92
CA ILE A 65 4.67 -0.68 5.59
C ILE A 65 3.50 -1.60 5.25
N HIS A 66 3.68 -2.91 5.38
CA HIS A 66 2.62 -3.90 5.10
C HIS A 66 1.35 -3.60 5.91
N ASN A 67 1.48 -3.47 7.22
CA ASN A 67 0.35 -3.22 8.10
C ASN A 67 -0.30 -1.85 7.85
N ALA A 68 0.50 -0.83 7.52
CA ALA A 68 -0.04 0.47 7.12
C ALA A 68 -0.90 0.35 5.86
N CYS A 69 -0.42 -0.33 4.82
CA CYS A 69 -1.18 -0.49 3.60
C CYS A 69 -2.45 -1.32 3.79
N VAL A 70 -2.39 -2.40 4.58
CA VAL A 70 -3.58 -3.18 4.97
C VAL A 70 -4.60 -2.32 5.73
N ALA A 71 -4.14 -1.44 6.62
CA ALA A 71 -5.03 -0.57 7.40
C ALA A 71 -5.64 0.59 6.59
N MET A 72 -4.95 1.08 5.56
CA MET A 72 -5.35 2.29 4.84
C MET A 72 -6.15 2.01 3.56
N MET A 73 -5.99 0.82 2.98
CA MET A 73 -6.68 0.41 1.75
C MET A 73 -7.88 -0.50 2.07
N PRO A 74 -8.88 -0.58 1.19
CA PRO A 74 -10.00 -1.49 1.40
C PRO A 74 -9.54 -2.96 1.36
N GLU A 75 -10.26 -3.82 2.07
CA GLU A 75 -10.00 -5.27 2.17
C GLU A 75 -9.80 -5.95 0.81
N CYS A 76 -10.57 -5.55 -0.21
CA CYS A 76 -10.45 -6.07 -1.57
C CYS A 76 -9.12 -5.79 -2.26
N ALA A 77 -8.29 -4.91 -1.72
CA ALA A 77 -6.92 -4.70 -2.16
C ALA A 77 -5.99 -5.87 -1.79
N PHE A 78 -6.35 -6.67 -0.78
CA PHE A 78 -5.58 -7.79 -0.24
C PHE A 78 -6.36 -9.10 -0.31
N ARG A 79 -6.70 -9.51 -1.54
CA ARG A 79 -7.56 -10.68 -1.79
C ARG A 79 -7.00 -11.97 -1.19
N ASP A 80 -5.69 -12.08 -1.07
CA ASP A 80 -5.00 -13.21 -0.44
C ASP A 80 -5.30 -13.36 1.06
N GLN A 81 -5.87 -12.33 1.69
CA GLN A 81 -6.27 -12.33 3.10
C GLN A 81 -7.77 -12.56 3.30
N LEU A 82 -8.56 -12.60 2.22
CA LEU A 82 -10.01 -12.77 2.29
C LEU A 82 -10.39 -14.24 2.27
N SER A 83 -11.52 -14.55 2.90
CA SER A 83 -12.13 -15.87 2.80
C SER A 83 -12.72 -16.09 1.39
N ASP A 84 -12.77 -17.35 0.96
CA ASP A 84 -13.18 -17.74 -0.40
C ASP A 84 -14.62 -17.33 -0.77
N ASP A 85 -15.45 -16.96 0.20
CA ASP A 85 -16.83 -16.51 0.02
C ASP A 85 -16.96 -15.00 -0.28
N ILE A 86 -15.87 -14.23 -0.17
CA ILE A 86 -15.87 -12.79 -0.45
C ILE A 86 -15.50 -12.53 -1.92
N SER A 87 -16.45 -12.01 -2.68
CA SER A 87 -16.24 -11.62 -4.08
C SER A 87 -16.01 -10.11 -4.21
N CYS A 88 -14.80 -9.72 -4.58
CA CYS A 88 -14.44 -8.34 -4.89
C CYS A 88 -14.79 -7.98 -6.33
N THR A 89 -15.54 -6.89 -6.52
CA THR A 89 -15.85 -6.32 -7.84
C THR A 89 -14.91 -5.17 -8.24
N ALA A 90 -14.06 -4.73 -7.32
CA ALA A 90 -13.24 -3.54 -7.49
C ALA A 90 -12.05 -3.76 -8.45
N THR A 91 -11.74 -2.69 -9.19
CA THR A 91 -10.55 -2.52 -10.01
C THR A 91 -9.29 -2.42 -9.15
N VAL A 92 -8.11 -2.59 -9.76
CA VAL A 92 -6.80 -2.45 -9.08
C VAL A 92 -6.52 -1.04 -8.55
N ASP A 93 -7.37 -0.08 -8.93
CA ASP A 93 -7.36 1.32 -8.49
C ASP A 93 -8.42 1.53 -7.40
N PHE A 94 -7.98 2.02 -6.24
CA PHE A 94 -8.81 2.31 -5.08
C PHE A 94 -8.87 3.81 -4.84
N GLN A 95 -10.00 4.33 -4.35
CA GLN A 95 -10.13 5.76 -4.09
C GLN A 95 -9.49 6.13 -2.75
N LEU A 96 -8.67 7.18 -2.74
CA LEU A 96 -8.17 7.84 -1.53
C LEU A 96 -9.08 9.04 -1.22
N GLU A 97 -10.15 8.78 -0.47
CA GLU A 97 -11.20 9.77 -0.20
C GLU A 97 -10.84 10.78 0.89
N SER A 98 -10.04 10.34 1.86
CA SER A 98 -9.69 11.11 3.04
C SER A 98 -8.35 10.66 3.59
N ASP A 99 -7.83 11.44 4.54
CA ASP A 99 -6.63 11.10 5.27
C ASP A 99 -6.75 9.71 5.92
N LYS A 100 -5.72 8.88 5.73
CA LYS A 100 -5.62 7.54 6.36
C LYS A 100 -4.41 7.49 7.26
N THR A 101 -4.57 6.92 8.45
CA THR A 101 -3.52 6.88 9.47
C THR A 101 -3.36 5.47 10.01
N TYR A 102 -2.12 5.05 10.22
CA TYR A 102 -1.76 3.82 10.90
C TYR A 102 -0.75 4.13 12.02
N GLY A 103 -1.10 3.73 13.24
CA GLY A 103 -0.20 3.81 14.39
C GLY A 103 0.48 2.46 14.63
N PRO A 104 1.73 2.24 14.20
CA PRO A 104 2.44 0.99 14.46
C PRO A 104 2.50 0.66 15.96
N PRO A 105 2.22 -0.59 16.36
CA PRO A 105 2.46 -1.01 17.73
C PRO A 105 3.96 -0.99 18.01
N ASN A 106 4.37 -0.70 19.25
CA ASN A 106 5.76 -0.82 19.72
C ASN A 106 6.81 0.03 18.97
N VAL A 107 6.61 1.34 18.89
CA VAL A 107 7.65 2.28 18.44
C VAL A 107 8.56 2.66 19.61
N VAL A 108 9.88 2.56 19.41
CA VAL A 108 10.90 2.92 20.40
C VAL A 108 11.28 4.37 20.17
N ALA A 109 11.22 5.20 21.22
CA ALA A 109 11.52 6.63 21.28
C ALA A 109 10.34 7.61 21.08
N LEU A 110 9.47 7.45 20.08
CA LEU A 110 8.31 8.34 19.85
C LEU A 110 7.10 7.55 19.36
N ARG A 111 5.88 7.91 19.80
CA ARG A 111 4.67 7.40 19.15
C ARG A 111 4.59 8.03 17.77
N SER A 112 4.99 7.29 16.75
CA SER A 112 4.96 7.76 15.37
C SER A 112 3.84 7.09 14.62
N ASN A 113 3.11 7.88 13.85
CA ASN A 113 2.08 7.43 12.93
C ASN A 113 2.57 7.55 11.50
N VAL A 114 2.14 6.60 10.70
CA VAL A 114 2.25 6.63 9.25
C VAL A 114 0.93 7.16 8.73
N LEU A 115 0.97 8.15 7.84
CA LEU A 115 -0.23 8.81 7.35
C LEU A 115 -0.14 9.11 5.84
N VAL A 116 -1.28 9.09 5.16
CA VAL A 116 -1.43 9.56 3.79
C VAL A 116 -2.59 10.53 3.71
N SER A 117 -2.39 11.67 3.06
CA SER A 117 -3.43 12.66 2.76
C SER A 117 -3.59 12.81 1.25
N PRO A 118 -4.82 12.82 0.71
CA PRO A 118 -5.05 13.16 -0.70
C PRO A 118 -4.61 14.60 -1.00
N PRO A 119 -4.38 14.96 -2.27
CA PRO A 119 -4.20 16.36 -2.66
C PRO A 119 -5.44 17.18 -2.28
N TYR A 120 -5.23 18.39 -1.77
CA TYR A 120 -6.33 19.33 -1.49
C TYR A 120 -6.91 19.85 -2.82
N ARG A 121 -7.88 19.14 -3.38
CA ARG A 121 -8.69 19.55 -4.54
C ARG A 121 -10.09 18.95 -4.44
N GLU A 122 -11.11 19.80 -4.41
CA GLU A 122 -12.52 19.40 -4.27
C GLU A 122 -13.07 18.66 -5.49
N ASP A 123 -12.39 18.73 -6.65
CA ASP A 123 -12.90 18.26 -7.95
C ASP A 123 -12.20 16.99 -8.49
N ARG A 124 -11.21 16.44 -7.77
CA ARG A 124 -10.44 15.28 -8.23
C ARG A 124 -10.55 14.09 -7.29
N HIS A 125 -11.17 13.04 -7.79
CA HIS A 125 -11.02 11.70 -7.22
C HIS A 125 -9.56 11.27 -7.36
N THR A 126 -8.92 11.07 -6.21
CA THR A 126 -7.56 10.57 -6.12
C THR A 126 -7.62 9.05 -6.03
N PHE A 127 -6.88 8.37 -6.88
CA PHE A 127 -6.83 6.92 -6.87
C PHE A 127 -5.41 6.43 -6.60
N TRP A 128 -5.30 5.28 -5.97
CA TRP A 128 -4.04 4.61 -5.71
C TRP A 128 -4.17 3.10 -5.84
N THR A 129 -3.08 2.47 -6.22
CA THR A 129 -2.96 1.02 -6.27
C THR A 129 -2.28 0.51 -5.00
N VAL A 130 -2.32 -0.81 -4.79
CA VAL A 130 -1.53 -1.43 -3.72
C VAL A 130 -0.04 -1.10 -3.90
N GLN A 131 0.45 -1.12 -5.13
CA GLN A 131 1.85 -0.83 -5.42
C GLN A 131 2.23 0.60 -5.04
N ASP A 132 1.33 1.57 -5.21
CA ASP A 132 1.59 2.94 -4.79
C ASP A 132 1.70 3.05 -3.27
N CYS A 133 0.83 2.37 -2.52
CA CYS A 133 0.91 2.37 -1.06
C CYS A 133 2.27 1.84 -0.58
N TYR A 134 2.68 0.66 -1.04
CA TYR A 134 3.99 0.09 -0.67
C TYR A 134 5.14 0.96 -1.17
N GLY A 135 5.10 1.35 -2.44
CA GLY A 135 6.19 2.07 -3.10
C GLY A 135 6.50 3.40 -2.44
N TYR A 136 5.48 4.22 -2.17
CA TYR A 136 5.70 5.53 -1.54
C TYR A 136 6.11 5.43 -0.07
N PHE A 137 5.57 4.49 0.71
CA PHE A 137 6.04 4.29 2.08
C PHE A 137 7.44 3.69 2.13
N HIS A 138 7.78 2.75 1.24
CA HIS A 138 9.13 2.22 1.12
C HIS A 138 10.11 3.32 0.69
N GLN A 139 9.71 4.21 -0.22
CA GLN A 139 10.53 5.35 -0.59
C GLN A 139 10.77 6.28 0.61
N LEU A 140 9.70 6.66 1.33
CA LEU A 140 9.81 7.53 2.50
C LEU A 140 10.63 6.91 3.65
N LEU A 141 10.41 5.62 3.94
CA LEU A 141 10.92 4.96 5.13
C LEU A 141 12.24 4.21 4.93
N GLU A 142 12.70 3.98 3.69
CA GLU A 142 13.97 3.27 3.47
C GLU A 142 15.00 4.07 2.67
N LYS A 143 14.58 5.09 1.91
CA LYS A 143 15.53 5.93 1.18
C LYS A 143 16.04 7.06 2.06
N THR A 144 17.26 7.49 1.79
CA THR A 144 17.85 8.68 2.39
C THR A 144 17.38 9.95 1.69
N ASN A 145 17.55 11.10 2.33
CA ASN A 145 17.27 12.40 1.73
C ASN A 145 18.09 12.57 0.42
N PRO A 146 17.49 13.09 -0.68
CA PRO A 146 16.17 13.74 -0.81
C PRO A 146 15.01 12.82 -1.16
N GLU A 147 15.26 11.52 -1.32
CA GLU A 147 14.24 10.56 -1.75
C GLU A 147 13.37 10.08 -0.58
N GLY A 148 13.92 9.97 0.62
CA GLY A 148 13.21 9.56 1.83
C GLY A 148 13.82 10.14 3.10
N CYS A 149 13.39 9.65 4.26
CA CYS A 149 13.78 10.15 5.58
C CYS A 149 14.56 9.13 6.42
N CYS A 150 15.08 8.07 5.81
CA CYS A 150 15.97 7.13 6.47
C CYS A 150 17.37 7.73 6.68
N THR A 151 17.97 7.42 7.83
CA THR A 151 19.33 7.81 8.23
C THR A 151 20.05 6.61 8.85
N SER A 152 21.36 6.70 9.06
CA SER A 152 22.12 5.64 9.76
C SER A 152 21.62 5.39 11.19
N ASP A 153 21.03 6.40 11.82
CA ASP A 153 20.57 6.31 13.19
C ASP A 153 19.10 5.88 13.31
N GLY A 154 18.33 5.86 12.22
CA GLY A 154 16.90 5.58 12.24
C GLY A 154 16.13 6.47 11.26
N LEU A 155 14.84 6.68 11.51
CA LEU A 155 13.95 7.42 10.61
C LEU A 155 13.67 8.80 11.14
N LEU A 156 13.82 9.83 10.31
CA LEU A 156 13.38 11.17 10.67
C LEU A 156 11.88 11.32 10.44
N LEU A 157 11.21 12.11 11.29
CA LEU A 157 9.89 12.67 10.96
C LEU A 157 9.96 13.43 9.63
N GLY A 158 8.87 13.42 8.87
CA GLY A 158 8.87 14.08 7.58
C GLY A 158 7.70 13.70 6.69
N GLN A 159 7.77 14.17 5.45
CA GLN A 159 6.76 13.94 4.44
C GLN A 159 7.38 13.69 3.07
N LEU A 160 6.71 12.88 2.26
CA LEU A 160 6.96 12.71 0.83
C LEU A 160 5.79 13.32 0.07
N HIS A 161 6.08 14.20 -0.89
CA HIS A 161 5.11 14.82 -1.78
C HIS A 161 5.13 14.10 -3.12
N VAL A 162 3.98 13.56 -3.53
CA VAL A 162 3.86 12.85 -4.81
C VAL A 162 3.89 13.84 -5.97
N GLY A 163 4.83 13.63 -6.89
CA GLY A 163 4.96 14.45 -8.09
C GLY A 163 3.85 14.25 -9.13
N GLU A 164 3.95 15.01 -10.21
CA GLU A 164 2.98 14.98 -11.31
C GLU A 164 3.05 13.68 -12.11
N GLY A 165 2.04 13.42 -12.94
CA GLY A 165 2.02 12.27 -13.85
C GLY A 165 1.58 10.95 -13.22
N SER A 166 1.04 10.98 -12.00
CA SER A 166 0.29 9.86 -11.40
C SER A 166 -1.11 10.30 -10.96
N PRO A 167 -2.05 9.35 -10.78
CA PRO A 167 -3.34 9.63 -10.14
C PRO A 167 -3.25 10.15 -8.70
N LEU A 168 -2.08 10.00 -8.07
CA LEU A 168 -1.76 10.48 -6.73
C LEU A 168 -1.08 11.86 -6.71
N ALA A 169 -0.97 12.56 -7.85
CA ALA A 169 -0.28 13.84 -7.92
C ALA A 169 -0.74 14.83 -6.84
N GLY A 170 0.20 15.32 -6.03
CA GLY A 170 -0.04 16.22 -4.90
C GLY A 170 -0.45 15.55 -3.59
N ALA A 171 -0.67 14.23 -3.56
CA ALA A 171 -0.84 13.47 -2.33
C ALA A 171 0.43 13.54 -1.48
N LYS A 172 0.27 13.38 -0.17
CA LYS A 172 1.37 13.46 0.78
C LYS A 172 1.40 12.24 1.69
N PHE A 173 2.57 11.65 1.83
CA PHE A 173 2.85 10.52 2.72
C PHE A 173 3.68 11.03 3.88
N TYR A 174 3.41 10.57 5.09
CA TYR A 174 3.97 11.15 6.31
C TYR A 174 4.48 10.09 7.26
N ILE A 175 5.51 10.48 7.99
CA ILE A 175 5.86 9.92 9.30
C ILE A 175 5.85 11.07 10.31
N THR A 176 4.91 11.03 11.24
CA THR A 176 4.62 12.13 12.16
C THR A 176 4.43 11.62 13.59
N ASP A 177 4.71 12.44 14.59
CA ASP A 177 4.38 12.18 15.99
C ASP A 177 2.94 12.55 16.35
N ARG A 178 2.20 13.18 15.44
CA ARG A 178 0.83 13.63 15.65
C ARG A 178 -0.16 12.55 15.25
N VAL A 179 -1.20 12.38 16.08
CA VAL A 179 -2.45 11.73 15.65
C VAL A 179 -3.35 12.87 15.18
N PHE A 180 -3.71 12.89 13.90
CA PHE A 180 -4.76 13.78 13.44
C PHE A 180 -6.10 13.20 13.89
N ASN A 181 -6.52 13.57 15.10
CA ASN A 181 -7.87 13.27 15.58
C ASN A 181 -8.83 14.19 14.83
N TYR A 182 -9.50 13.67 13.82
CA TYR A 182 -10.70 14.28 13.29
C TYR A 182 -11.87 13.80 14.14
N GLU A 183 -12.16 14.55 15.21
CA GLU A 183 -13.48 14.48 15.84
C GLU A 183 -14.48 15.05 14.82
N ASN A 184 -15.44 14.21 14.40
CA ASN A 184 -16.63 14.63 13.64
C ASN A 184 -17.54 15.50 14.51
#